data_AF-A0A841XVV5-F1
#
_entry.id   AF-A0A841XVV5-F1
#
_cell.length_a   1.000
_cell.length_b   1.000
_cell.length_c   1.000
_cell.angle_alpha   90.00
_cell.angle_beta   90.00
_cell.angle_gamma   90.00
#
_symmetry.space_group_name_H-M   'P 1'
#
loop_
_entity.id
_entity.type
_entity.pdbx_description
1 polymer ?
#
loop_
_entity_poly.entity_id
_entity_poly.type
_entity_poly.pdbx_seq_one_letter_code
_entity_poly.pdbx_strand_id
1 'polypeptide(L)'
;MGKVEWQFADEAVSLEGIIAIQEYLGIKFPNDYDEFILDVFDDYKATLPADVIPFAFDSAGNLICFDYNNNGISPAVVYWNHENTEAKETLMYEAGLSAEQVEDLAREHLTGIVQQRLLLF
;
A
#
# COMPACT_ATOMS: atom_id res chain seq x y z
N MET A 1 -16.97 19.38 -10.13
CA MET A 1 -16.36 18.51 -9.12
C MET A 1 -16.28 17.12 -9.71
N GLY A 2 -15.07 16.63 -9.99
CA GLY A 2 -14.88 15.25 -10.41
C GLY A 2 -15.22 14.33 -9.24
N LYS A 3 -15.95 13.26 -9.51
CA LYS A 3 -16.22 12.19 -8.56
C LYS A 3 -14.90 11.46 -8.35
N VAL A 4 -14.28 11.58 -7.18
CA VAL A 4 -13.12 10.74 -6.83
C VAL A 4 -13.70 9.35 -6.60
N GLU A 5 -13.51 8.46 -7.57
CA GLU A 5 -13.82 7.05 -7.41
C GLU A 5 -12.60 6.42 -6.75
N TRP A 6 -12.69 6.27 -5.42
CA TRP A 6 -11.72 5.54 -4.62
C TRP A 6 -11.75 4.08 -5.08
N GLN A 7 -10.69 3.67 -5.74
CA GLN A 7 -10.43 2.28 -6.04
C GLN A 7 -9.49 1.78 -4.94
N PHE A 8 -9.84 0.64 -4.35
CA PHE A 8 -8.94 -0.05 -3.42
C PHE A 8 -7.66 -0.45 -4.15
N ALA A 9 -6.73 -1.11 -3.46
CA ALA A 9 -5.57 -1.75 -4.09
C ALA A 9 -5.95 -2.90 -5.08
N ASP A 10 -7.18 -2.91 -5.61
CA ASP A 10 -7.70 -3.87 -6.57
C ASP A 10 -6.98 -3.77 -7.94
N GLU A 11 -6.39 -2.61 -8.27
CA GLU A 11 -5.60 -2.44 -9.49
C GLU A 11 -4.20 -3.06 -9.32
N ALA A 12 -3.80 -3.88 -10.28
CA ALA A 12 -2.49 -4.52 -10.26
C ALA A 12 -1.36 -3.48 -10.30
N VAL A 13 -0.33 -3.67 -9.47
CA VAL A 13 0.93 -2.92 -9.59
C VAL A 13 1.57 -3.27 -10.93
N SER A 14 1.98 -2.26 -11.70
CA SER A 14 2.64 -2.45 -12.98
C SER A 14 4.17 -2.35 -12.85
N LEU A 15 4.90 -2.99 -13.77
CA LEU A 15 6.36 -2.91 -13.82
C LEU A 15 6.83 -1.46 -13.97
N GLU A 16 6.10 -0.63 -14.72
CA GLU A 16 6.36 0.80 -14.86
C GLU A 16 6.29 1.53 -13.52
N GLY A 17 5.35 1.17 -12.65
CA GLY A 17 5.25 1.70 -11.29
C GLY A 17 6.47 1.36 -10.44
N ILE A 18 6.94 0.10 -10.51
CA ILE A 18 8.14 -0.35 -9.79
C ILE A 18 9.39 0.38 -10.29
N ILE A 19 9.52 0.59 -11.61
CA ILE A 19 10.62 1.35 -12.20
C ILE A 19 10.60 2.80 -11.70
N ALA A 20 9.43 3.45 -11.67
CA ALA A 20 9.32 4.82 -11.18
C ALA A 20 9.75 4.98 -9.72
N ILE A 21 9.46 3.98 -8.86
CA ILE A 21 9.90 3.95 -7.47
C ILE A 21 11.43 3.85 -7.37
N GLN A 22 12.04 2.95 -8.14
CA GLN A 22 13.50 2.79 -8.19
C GLN A 22 14.19 4.09 -8.61
N GLU A 23 13.67 4.76 -9.64
CA GLU A 23 14.19 6.05 -10.12
C GLU A 23 14.06 7.17 -9.07
N TYR A 24 12.90 7.29 -8.43
CA TYR A 24 12.65 8.29 -7.40
C TYR A 24 13.58 8.13 -6.19
N LEU A 25 13.78 6.88 -5.75
CA LEU A 25 14.63 6.56 -4.61
C LEU A 25 16.13 6.58 -4.96
N GLY A 26 16.48 6.59 -6.25
CA GLY A 26 17.87 6.49 -6.70
C GLY A 26 18.52 5.15 -6.35
N ILE A 27 17.72 4.08 -6.25
CA ILE A 27 18.17 2.72 -5.93
C ILE A 27 17.75 1.78 -7.04
N LYS A 28 18.54 0.73 -7.26
CA LYS A 28 18.15 -0.39 -8.11
C LYS A 28 17.83 -1.58 -7.21
N PHE A 29 16.64 -2.15 -7.36
CA PHE A 29 16.30 -3.38 -6.67
C PHE A 29 17.09 -4.57 -7.25
N PRO A 30 17.33 -5.62 -6.46
CA PRO A 30 17.94 -6.87 -6.94
C PRO A 30 17.16 -7.50 -8.11
N ASN A 31 17.86 -8.26 -8.96
CA ASN A 31 17.28 -8.91 -10.15
C ASN A 31 16.42 -10.11 -9.74
N ASP A 32 15.19 -9.86 -9.26
CA ASP A 32 14.16 -10.80 -8.78
C ASP A 32 13.14 -10.09 -7.87
N TYR A 33 13.55 -8.93 -7.34
CA TYR A 33 12.74 -8.15 -6.40
C TYR A 33 11.47 -7.55 -7.02
N ASP A 34 11.45 -7.33 -8.33
CA ASP A 34 10.26 -6.83 -9.03
C ASP A 34 9.14 -7.89 -9.03
N GLU A 35 9.47 -9.16 -9.36
CA GLU A 35 8.52 -10.28 -9.30
C GLU A 35 8.01 -10.49 -7.89
N PHE A 36 8.90 -10.37 -6.90
CA PHE A 36 8.56 -10.43 -5.50
C PHE A 36 7.56 -9.35 -5.04
N ILE A 37 7.76 -8.08 -5.45
CA ILE A 37 6.82 -7.00 -5.10
C ILE A 37 5.44 -7.30 -5.70
N LEU A 38 5.40 -7.81 -6.93
CA LEU A 38 4.16 -8.17 -7.62
C LEU A 38 3.43 -9.32 -6.92
N ASP A 39 4.14 -10.41 -6.59
CA ASP A 39 3.57 -11.58 -5.91
C ASP A 39 3.01 -11.19 -4.53
N VAL A 40 3.77 -10.41 -3.75
CA VAL A 40 3.34 -9.93 -2.44
C VAL A 40 2.12 -9.02 -2.58
N PHE A 41 2.13 -8.10 -3.55
CA PHE A 41 0.97 -7.26 -3.76
C PHE A 41 -0.27 -8.09 -4.12
N ASP A 42 -0.13 -9.07 -5.01
CA ASP A 42 -1.22 -9.95 -5.41
C ASP A 42 -1.78 -10.81 -4.27
N ASP A 43 -0.93 -11.25 -3.34
CA ASP A 43 -1.33 -12.00 -2.14
C ASP A 43 -2.16 -11.15 -1.16
N TYR A 44 -1.87 -9.84 -1.06
CA TYR A 44 -2.45 -8.97 -0.03
C TYR A 44 -3.41 -7.89 -0.55
N LYS A 45 -3.55 -7.70 -1.87
CA LYS A 45 -4.37 -6.63 -2.46
C LYS A 45 -5.83 -6.58 -1.99
N ALA A 46 -6.40 -7.73 -1.64
CA ALA A 46 -7.77 -7.81 -1.12
C ALA A 46 -7.90 -7.26 0.32
N THR A 47 -6.78 -7.06 1.02
CA THR A 47 -6.70 -6.60 2.42
C THR A 47 -6.00 -5.25 2.55
N LEU A 48 -5.14 -4.89 1.60
CA LEU A 48 -4.43 -3.62 1.61
C LEU A 48 -5.40 -2.45 1.31
N PRO A 49 -5.25 -1.32 2.02
CA PRO A 49 -5.97 -0.10 1.66
C PRO A 49 -5.49 0.43 0.30
N ALA A 50 -6.30 1.29 -0.32
CA ALA A 50 -5.94 1.94 -1.58
C ALA A 50 -4.58 2.66 -1.50
N ASP A 51 -3.87 2.71 -2.64
CA ASP A 51 -2.63 3.48 -2.79
C ASP A 51 -1.48 3.04 -1.84
N VAL A 52 -1.54 1.82 -1.30
CA VAL A 52 -0.49 1.23 -0.47
C VAL A 52 0.24 0.12 -1.22
N ILE A 53 1.54 0.32 -1.42
CA ILE A 53 2.40 -0.60 -2.18
C ILE A 53 3.48 -1.18 -1.25
N PRO A 54 3.52 -2.51 -1.04
CA PRO A 54 4.58 -3.14 -0.27
C PRO A 54 5.91 -3.09 -1.03
N PHE A 55 7.01 -2.87 -0.32
CA PHE A 55 8.35 -2.89 -0.92
C PHE A 55 9.38 -3.66 -0.09
N ALA A 56 9.03 -4.07 1.13
CA ALA A 56 9.89 -4.89 1.98
C ALA A 56 9.07 -5.60 3.07
N PHE A 57 9.75 -6.49 3.81
CA PHE A 57 9.22 -7.06 5.05
C PHE A 57 10.20 -6.86 6.20
N ASP A 58 9.69 -6.94 7.42
CA ASP A 58 10.54 -7.21 8.59
C ASP A 58 10.75 -8.72 8.82
N SER A 59 11.57 -9.08 9.81
CA SER A 59 11.84 -10.48 10.16
C SER A 59 10.64 -11.23 10.75
N ALA A 60 9.56 -10.53 11.11
CA ALA A 60 8.31 -11.12 11.60
C ALA A 60 7.29 -11.33 10.47
N GLY A 61 7.62 -10.93 9.23
CA GLY A 61 6.75 -11.08 8.06
C GLY A 61 5.77 -9.94 7.84
N ASN A 62 5.90 -8.83 8.57
CA ASN A 62 5.05 -7.67 8.36
C ASN A 62 5.52 -6.86 7.15
N LEU A 63 4.57 -6.26 6.43
CA LEU A 63 4.88 -5.49 5.24
C LEU A 63 5.30 -4.07 5.61
N ILE A 64 6.38 -3.61 4.96
CA ILE A 64 6.79 -2.21 4.91
C ILE A 64 6.31 -1.68 3.56
N CYS A 65 5.52 -0.61 3.59
CA CYS A 65 4.82 -0.12 2.43
C CYS A 65 5.06 1.39 2.19
N PHE A 66 4.91 1.80 0.94
CA PHE A 66 4.68 3.18 0.57
C PHE A 66 3.18 3.48 0.59
N ASP A 67 2.76 4.53 1.30
CA ASP A 67 1.38 5.04 1.29
C ASP A 67 1.31 6.36 0.50
N TYR A 68 0.63 6.32 -0.64
CA TYR A 68 0.53 7.45 -1.58
C TYR A 68 -0.71 8.33 -1.36
N ASN A 69 -1.59 8.00 -0.41
CA ASN A 69 -2.88 8.68 -0.18
C ASN A 69 -2.76 10.20 0.00
N ASN A 70 -1.59 10.70 0.43
CA ASN A 70 -1.43 12.08 0.89
C ASN A 70 -0.55 12.99 0.01
N ASN A 71 -0.39 12.70 -1.31
CA ASN A 71 0.00 13.67 -2.39
C ASN A 71 0.62 13.00 -3.65
N GLY A 72 0.70 11.66 -3.75
CA GLY A 72 1.21 10.94 -4.94
C GLY A 72 2.69 11.12 -5.30
N ILE A 73 3.35 12.21 -4.86
CA ILE A 73 4.73 12.59 -5.23
C ILE A 73 5.75 12.17 -4.15
N SER A 74 5.34 12.09 -2.89
CA SER A 74 6.20 11.68 -1.78
C SER A 74 5.38 10.82 -0.82
N PRO A 75 5.46 9.48 -0.96
CA PRO A 75 4.70 8.58 -0.11
C PRO A 75 5.25 8.58 1.32
N ALA A 76 4.37 8.36 2.29
CA ALA A 76 4.82 8.00 3.63
C ALA A 76 5.37 6.57 3.63
N VAL A 77 6.39 6.30 4.45
CA VAL A 77 6.83 4.92 4.71
C VAL A 77 6.07 4.44 5.93
N VAL A 78 5.23 3.42 5.72
CA VAL A 78 4.35 2.85 6.74
C VAL A 78 4.67 1.38 6.96
N TYR A 79 4.33 0.91 8.15
CA TYR A 79 4.25 -0.49 8.52
C TYR A 79 2.79 -0.93 8.43
N TRP A 80 2.51 -2.04 7.76
CA TRP A 80 1.19 -2.66 7.75
C TRP A 80 1.19 -3.91 8.63
N ASN A 81 0.32 -3.92 9.64
CA ASN A 81 0.12 -5.09 10.49
C ASN A 81 -0.86 -6.05 9.83
N HIS A 82 -0.36 -7.21 9.41
CA HIS A 82 -1.16 -8.27 8.80
C HIS A 82 -2.12 -8.97 9.79
N GLU A 83 -1.88 -8.85 11.10
CA GLU A 83 -2.73 -9.47 12.11
C GLU A 83 -4.14 -8.88 12.14
N ASN A 84 -5.14 -9.76 12.25
CA ASN A 84 -6.57 -9.40 12.32
C ASN A 84 -7.07 -8.58 11.13
N THR A 85 -6.44 -8.70 9.96
CA THR A 85 -6.94 -8.14 8.72
C THR A 85 -7.88 -9.12 8.04
N GLU A 86 -8.96 -8.61 7.45
CA GLU A 86 -9.88 -9.41 6.65
C GLU A 86 -10.03 -8.83 5.25
N ALA A 87 -10.29 -9.71 4.30
CA ALA A 87 -10.51 -9.31 2.92
C ALA A 87 -11.71 -8.37 2.82
N LYS A 88 -11.57 -7.35 1.98
CA LYS A 88 -12.61 -6.36 1.69
C LYS A 88 -13.96 -6.98 1.38
N GLU A 89 -13.98 -7.98 0.50
CA GLU A 89 -15.23 -8.65 0.09
C GLU A 89 -15.93 -9.32 1.29
N THR A 90 -15.16 -9.95 2.17
CA THR A 90 -15.67 -10.57 3.41
C THR A 90 -16.28 -9.53 4.33
N LEU A 91 -15.57 -8.42 4.59
CA LEU A 91 -16.07 -7.36 5.46
C LEU A 91 -17.33 -6.67 4.91
N MET A 92 -17.40 -6.47 3.60
CA MET A 92 -18.59 -5.90 2.96
C MET A 92 -19.78 -6.86 3.03
N TYR A 93 -19.56 -8.16 2.83
CA TYR A 93 -20.64 -9.16 2.81
C TYR A 93 -21.11 -9.58 4.20
N GLU A 94 -20.18 -9.92 5.09
CA GLU A 94 -20.47 -10.50 6.41
C GLU A 94 -20.71 -9.44 7.47
N ALA A 95 -19.89 -8.38 7.50
CA ALA A 95 -20.05 -7.29 8.46
C ALA A 95 -20.97 -6.17 7.94
N GLY A 96 -21.37 -6.20 6.67
CA GLY A 96 -22.28 -5.22 6.07
C GLY A 96 -21.70 -3.81 5.97
N LEU A 97 -20.36 -3.71 5.98
CA LEU A 97 -19.66 -2.43 5.90
C LEU A 97 -19.71 -1.85 4.49
N SER A 98 -19.75 -0.52 4.39
CA SER A 98 -19.54 0.18 3.12
C SER A 98 -18.08 0.07 2.69
N ALA A 99 -17.82 0.29 1.40
CA ALA A 99 -16.45 0.38 0.87
C ALA A 99 -15.60 1.41 1.64
N GLU A 100 -16.17 2.58 1.95
CA GLU A 100 -15.49 3.62 2.72
C GLU A 100 -15.13 3.15 4.14
N GLN A 101 -16.04 2.44 4.82
CA GLN A 101 -15.76 1.91 6.16
C GLN A 101 -14.70 0.81 6.16
N VAL A 102 -14.66 -0.02 5.12
CA VAL A 102 -13.63 -1.05 4.94
C VAL A 102 -12.27 -0.41 4.68
N GLU A 103 -12.22 0.63 3.84
CA GLU A 103 -11.00 1.40 3.57
C GLU A 103 -10.48 2.08 4.84
N ASP A 104 -11.36 2.74 5.61
CA ASP A 104 -10.99 3.35 6.89
C ASP A 104 -10.42 2.30 7.86
N LEU A 105 -11.08 1.15 7.98
CA LEU A 105 -10.61 0.05 8.82
C LEU A 105 -9.25 -0.47 8.36
N ALA A 106 -9.06 -0.71 7.06
CA ALA A 106 -7.77 -1.17 6.51
C ALA A 106 -6.64 -0.16 6.79
N ARG A 107 -6.93 1.14 6.78
CA ARG A 107 -5.97 2.21 7.09
C ARG A 107 -5.61 2.29 8.58
N GLU A 108 -6.47 1.84 9.49
CA GLU A 108 -6.14 1.76 10.93
C GLU A 108 -4.97 0.79 11.22
N HIS A 109 -4.71 -0.16 10.31
CA HIS A 109 -3.59 -1.10 10.41
C HIS A 109 -2.25 -0.52 9.93
N LEU A 110 -2.22 0.74 9.45
CA LEU A 110 -1.01 1.42 9.00
C LEU A 110 -0.39 2.23 10.15
N THR A 111 0.91 2.02 10.38
CA THR A 111 1.71 2.78 11.34
C THR A 111 2.85 3.50 10.62
N GLY A 112 2.96 4.82 10.76
CA GLY A 112 4.06 5.59 10.15
C GLY A 112 5.43 5.22 10.73
N ILE A 113 6.40 4.90 9.87
CA ILE A 113 7.79 4.63 10.24
C ILE A 113 8.62 5.91 10.08
N VAL A 114 8.46 6.63 8.95
CA VAL A 114 9.14 7.90 8.67
C VAL A 114 8.21 8.81 7.86
N GLN A 115 8.00 10.05 8.33
CA GLN A 115 7.55 11.13 7.45
C GLN A 115 8.79 11.85 6.91
N GLN A 116 8.98 11.88 5.59
CA GLN A 116 9.95 12.80 5.01
C GLN A 116 9.50 14.23 5.33
N ARG A 117 10.17 14.84 6.31
CA ARG A 117 10.02 16.25 6.62
C ARG A 117 10.54 17.01 5.40
N LEU A 118 9.65 17.65 4.65
CA LEU A 118 10.05 18.61 3.62
C LEU A 118 11.01 19.60 4.26
N LEU A 119 12.28 19.56 3.89
CA LEU A 119 13.19 20.67 4.12
C LEU A 119 12.70 21.77 3.17
N LEU A 120 11.92 22.71 3.71
CA LEU A 120 11.67 23.99 3.07
C LEU A 120 13.02 24.72 3.01
N PHE A 121 13.59 24.82 1.81
CA PHE A 121 14.68 25.76 1.50
C PHE A 121 14.11 27.03 0.88
#